data_AF-A0A440AS46-F1
#
_entry.id   AF-A0A440AS46-F1
#
_cell.length_a   1.000
_cell.length_b   1.000
_cell.length_c   1.000
_cell.angle_alpha   90.00
_cell.angle_beta   90.00
_cell.angle_gamma   90.00
#
_symmetry.space_group_name_H-M   'P 1'
#
loop_
_entity.id
_entity.type
_entity.pdbx_description
1 polymer ?
#
loop_
_entity_poly.entity_id
_entity_poly.type
_entity_poly.pdbx_seq_one_letter_code
_entity_poly.pdbx_strand_id
1 'polypeptide(L)'
;MCSDIADSFIDWNRPFHAEDSIPETSDGTEIPCNFTLTKEARSLRCEKIHRPFHDAISAGLDRAQARGRRPVLLNIHSFTPVMRQTGEIRSIELGCCFNRDDRLAKAMLTDVQTAYPEVVTALNVPYAVNDIGDYTIPMHGERRNIPHVLLEIRNDLISDEPGQAQWAEIVALAAKAAVKNL
;
A
#
# COMPACT_ATOMS: atom_id res chain seq x y z
N MET A 1 23.38 -17.73 -2.38
CA MET A 1 23.03 -17.21 -3.72
C MET A 1 21.70 -16.52 -3.59
N CYS A 2 21.58 -15.25 -3.99
CA CYS A 2 20.25 -14.67 -4.19
C CYS A 2 19.57 -15.34 -5.37
N SER A 3 18.24 -15.42 -5.30
CA SER A 3 17.40 -15.84 -6.41
C SER A 3 17.19 -14.68 -7.38
N ASP A 4 16.82 -14.99 -8.62
CA ASP A 4 16.51 -14.00 -9.66
C ASP A 4 15.48 -12.94 -9.22
N ILE A 5 14.59 -13.30 -8.30
CA ILE A 5 13.57 -12.43 -7.71
C ILE A 5 14.18 -11.44 -6.72
N ALA A 6 15.07 -11.89 -5.83
CA ALA A 6 15.72 -11.03 -4.84
C ALA A 6 16.69 -10.03 -5.50
N ASP A 7 17.35 -10.42 -6.58
CA ASP A 7 18.29 -9.57 -7.34
C ASP A 7 17.60 -8.42 -8.08
N SER A 8 16.28 -8.50 -8.28
CA SER A 8 15.52 -7.52 -9.05
C SER A 8 14.66 -6.61 -8.18
N PHE A 9 14.50 -6.89 -6.88
CA PHE A 9 13.54 -6.21 -6.02
C PHE A 9 13.84 -4.71 -5.82
N ILE A 10 12.79 -3.90 -5.98
CA ILE A 10 12.69 -2.50 -5.59
C ILE A 10 11.29 -2.30 -5.01
N ASP A 11 11.19 -1.61 -3.89
CA ASP A 11 9.90 -1.22 -3.31
C ASP A 11 9.24 -0.16 -4.21
N TRP A 12 8.21 -0.57 -4.93
CA TRP A 12 7.44 0.31 -5.80
C TRP A 12 6.63 1.36 -5.04
N ASN A 13 6.42 1.22 -3.73
CA ASN A 13 5.71 2.21 -2.95
C ASN A 13 6.64 3.28 -2.38
N ARG A 14 7.95 3.21 -2.63
CA ARG A 14 8.94 4.26 -2.33
C ARG A 14 9.27 5.10 -3.57
N PRO A 15 9.60 6.40 -3.41
CA PRO A 15 10.25 7.14 -4.48
C PRO A 15 11.57 6.49 -4.89
N PHE A 16 11.87 6.41 -6.19
CA PHE A 16 13.08 5.75 -6.69
C PHE A 16 14.39 6.29 -6.08
N HIS A 17 14.42 7.58 -5.76
CA HIS A 17 15.59 8.23 -5.16
C HIS A 17 15.70 8.01 -3.66
N ALA A 18 14.67 7.46 -3.00
CA ALA A 18 14.72 7.14 -1.58
C ALA A 18 15.68 5.97 -1.34
N GLU A 19 16.52 6.07 -0.32
CA GLU A 19 17.51 5.03 0.01
C GLU A 19 16.81 3.70 0.32
N ASP A 20 15.70 3.77 1.06
CA ASP A 20 14.88 2.63 1.47
C ASP A 20 14.02 2.03 0.36
N SER A 21 14.04 2.56 -0.87
CA SER A 21 13.43 1.88 -2.04
C SER A 21 14.12 0.57 -2.38
N ILE A 22 15.39 0.41 -2.01
CA ILE A 22 16.14 -0.84 -2.12
C ILE A 22 16.90 -1.01 -0.79
N PRO A 23 16.22 -1.47 0.27
CA PRO A 23 16.80 -1.47 1.61
C PRO A 23 17.83 -2.58 1.75
N GLU A 24 18.95 -2.29 2.41
CA GLU A 24 19.96 -3.30 2.75
C GLU A 24 19.50 -4.23 3.88
N THR A 25 18.57 -3.77 4.73
CA THR A 25 18.00 -4.54 5.84
C THR A 25 16.50 -4.29 5.93
N SER A 26 15.71 -5.34 6.17
CA SER A 26 14.27 -5.25 6.37
C SER A 26 13.85 -6.04 7.60
N ASP A 27 13.21 -5.38 8.57
CA ASP A 27 12.70 -5.98 9.81
C ASP A 27 13.75 -6.88 10.53
N GLY A 28 14.96 -6.34 10.65
CA GLY A 28 16.12 -7.01 11.26
C GLY A 28 16.79 -8.08 10.38
N THR A 29 16.31 -8.32 9.17
CA THR A 29 16.87 -9.29 8.23
C THR A 29 17.73 -8.59 7.19
N GLU A 30 19.01 -8.93 7.12
CA GLU A 30 19.90 -8.43 6.08
C GLU A 30 19.47 -8.95 4.69
N ILE A 31 19.64 -8.11 3.68
CA ILE A 31 19.44 -8.42 2.27
C ILE A 31 20.80 -8.23 1.59
N PRO A 32 21.71 -9.22 1.65
CA PRO A 32 23.09 -9.05 1.18
C PRO A 32 23.21 -8.64 -0.29
N CYS A 33 22.21 -8.96 -1.11
CA CYS A 33 22.19 -8.64 -2.54
C CYS A 33 21.79 -7.19 -2.83
N ASN A 34 21.42 -6.44 -1.80
CA ASN A 34 21.24 -4.99 -1.86
C ASN A 34 22.49 -4.24 -1.43
N PHE A 35 23.46 -4.92 -0.80
CA PHE A 35 24.70 -4.28 -0.33
C PHE A 35 25.51 -3.74 -1.49
N THR A 36 26.00 -2.51 -1.36
CA THR A 36 26.91 -1.88 -2.34
C THR A 36 26.35 -1.80 -3.77
N LEU A 37 25.02 -1.70 -3.91
CA LEU A 37 24.37 -1.67 -5.23
C LEU A 37 24.88 -0.49 -6.07
N THR A 38 25.31 -0.76 -7.30
CA THR A 38 25.74 0.30 -8.21
C THR A 38 24.56 1.16 -8.68
N LYS A 39 24.84 2.40 -9.11
CA LYS A 39 23.81 3.29 -9.67
C LYS A 39 23.13 2.67 -10.90
N GLU A 40 23.91 1.94 -11.71
CA GLU A 40 23.45 1.23 -12.89
C GLU A 40 22.48 0.11 -12.52
N ALA A 41 22.80 -0.68 -11.48
CA ALA A 41 21.93 -1.73 -10.98
C ALA A 41 20.62 -1.16 -10.40
N ARG A 42 20.70 -0.05 -9.64
CA ARG A 42 19.50 0.64 -9.11
C ARG A 42 18.60 1.11 -10.26
N SER A 43 19.20 1.75 -11.26
CA SER A 43 18.48 2.25 -12.44
C SER A 43 17.81 1.12 -13.20
N LEU A 44 18.48 -0.02 -13.37
CA LEU A 44 17.91 -1.19 -14.04
C LEU A 44 16.67 -1.74 -13.32
N ARG A 45 16.69 -1.81 -11.98
CA ARG A 45 15.50 -2.23 -11.20
C ARG A 45 14.34 -1.25 -11.35
N CYS A 46 14.62 0.05 -11.39
CA CYS A 46 13.61 1.06 -11.65
C CYS A 46 12.96 0.90 -13.03
N GLU A 47 13.77 0.74 -14.09
CA GLU A 47 13.28 0.55 -15.46
C GLU A 47 12.49 -0.75 -15.62
N LYS A 48 12.86 -1.83 -14.92
CA LYS A 48 12.23 -3.13 -15.06
C LYS A 48 10.98 -3.32 -14.20
N ILE A 49 10.88 -2.66 -13.04
CA ILE A 49 9.82 -2.93 -12.06
C ILE A 49 9.07 -1.66 -11.70
N HIS A 50 9.76 -0.68 -11.09
CA HIS A 50 9.12 0.52 -10.52
C HIS A 50 8.33 1.30 -11.57
N ARG A 51 8.97 1.61 -12.71
CA ARG A 51 8.35 2.39 -13.77
C ARG A 51 7.22 1.65 -14.49
N PRO A 52 7.39 0.40 -14.97
CA PRO A 52 6.28 -0.35 -15.58
C PRO A 52 5.07 -0.49 -14.65
N PHE A 53 5.29 -0.66 -13.35
CA PHE A 53 4.20 -0.71 -12.36
C PHE A 53 3.40 0.61 -12.32
N HIS A 54 4.08 1.75 -12.19
CA HIS A 54 3.39 3.05 -12.13
C HIS A 54 2.83 3.51 -13.48
N ASP A 55 3.44 3.13 -14.59
CA ASP A 55 2.89 3.36 -15.93
C ASP A 55 1.57 2.58 -16.10
N ALA A 56 1.51 1.35 -15.61
CA ALA A 56 0.28 0.55 -15.63
C ALA A 56 -0.85 1.17 -14.79
N ILE A 57 -0.53 1.68 -13.58
CA ILE A 57 -1.49 2.42 -12.75
C ILE A 57 -1.98 3.66 -13.49
N SER A 58 -1.04 4.47 -14.00
CA SER A 58 -1.35 5.72 -14.70
C SER A 58 -2.29 5.48 -15.87
N ALA A 59 -1.95 4.51 -16.72
CA ALA A 59 -2.74 4.13 -17.88
C ALA A 59 -4.11 3.56 -17.50
N GLY A 60 -4.23 2.83 -16.38
CA GLY A 60 -5.50 2.33 -15.86
C GLY A 60 -6.46 3.46 -15.48
N LEU A 61 -5.94 4.43 -14.72
CA LEU A 61 -6.70 5.61 -14.30
C LEU A 61 -7.07 6.49 -15.51
N ASP A 62 -6.14 6.70 -16.44
CA ASP A 62 -6.38 7.49 -17.67
C ASP A 62 -7.48 6.85 -18.53
N ARG A 63 -7.43 5.52 -18.72
CA ARG A 63 -8.47 4.78 -19.44
C ARG A 63 -9.85 4.90 -18.79
N ALA A 64 -9.91 4.92 -17.46
CA ALA A 64 -11.17 5.10 -16.75
C ALA A 64 -11.74 6.52 -16.98
N GLN A 65 -10.90 7.53 -16.82
CA GLN A 65 -11.28 8.94 -17.01
C GLN A 65 -11.69 9.24 -18.46
N ALA A 66 -10.96 8.72 -19.44
CA ALA A 66 -11.29 8.85 -20.87
C ALA A 66 -12.65 8.24 -21.24
N ARG A 67 -13.14 7.26 -20.44
CA ARG A 67 -14.49 6.66 -20.59
C ARG A 67 -15.55 7.39 -19.76
N GLY A 68 -15.25 8.57 -19.23
CA GLY A 68 -16.16 9.35 -18.39
C GLY A 68 -16.41 8.75 -17.00
N ARG A 69 -15.59 7.78 -16.56
CA ARG A 69 -15.70 7.19 -15.21
C ARG A 69 -14.93 8.04 -14.20
N ARG A 70 -15.38 8.03 -12.96
CA ARG A 70 -14.68 8.61 -11.80
C ARG A 70 -13.95 7.48 -11.06
N PRO A 71 -12.65 7.26 -11.29
CA PRO A 71 -11.93 6.22 -10.58
C PRO A 71 -11.72 6.60 -9.11
N VAL A 72 -11.54 5.59 -8.28
CA VAL A 72 -10.94 5.70 -6.95
C VAL A 72 -9.74 4.77 -6.87
N LEU A 73 -8.75 5.13 -6.06
CA LEU A 73 -7.50 4.37 -5.91
C LEU A 73 -7.47 3.67 -4.56
N LEU A 74 -7.50 2.33 -4.58
CA LEU A 74 -7.28 1.51 -3.39
C LEU A 74 -5.88 0.90 -3.47
N ASN A 75 -5.00 1.27 -2.56
CA ASN A 75 -3.65 0.71 -2.43
C ASN A 75 -3.67 -0.33 -1.28
N ILE A 76 -3.62 -1.62 -1.59
CA ILE A 76 -3.87 -2.68 -0.59
C ILE A 76 -2.54 -3.28 -0.12
N HIS A 77 -2.32 -3.23 1.18
CA HIS A 77 -1.13 -3.72 1.89
C HIS A 77 -1.53 -4.62 3.06
N SER A 78 -0.54 -5.29 3.62
CA SER A 78 -0.69 -6.04 4.86
C SER A 78 0.54 -5.85 5.74
N PHE A 79 0.36 -5.99 7.05
CA PHE A 79 1.42 -5.86 8.04
C PHE A 79 1.44 -7.04 9.02
N THR A 80 2.61 -7.34 9.60
CA THR A 80 2.73 -8.42 10.61
C THR A 80 2.12 -8.01 11.95
N PRO A 81 1.48 -8.91 12.71
CA PRO A 81 0.94 -8.58 14.04
C PRO A 81 2.01 -8.16 15.05
N VAL A 82 3.23 -8.66 14.89
CA VAL A 82 4.40 -8.29 15.70
C VAL A 82 5.52 -7.80 14.80
N MET A 83 6.07 -6.63 15.08
CA MET A 83 7.24 -6.12 14.39
C MET A 83 8.50 -6.78 14.96
N ARG A 84 9.23 -7.57 14.17
CA ARG A 84 10.35 -8.38 14.69
C ARG A 84 11.45 -7.51 15.27
N GLN A 85 11.74 -6.39 14.60
CA GLN A 85 12.82 -5.50 14.99
C GLN A 85 12.59 -4.82 16.35
N THR A 86 11.34 -4.45 16.68
CA THR A 86 11.02 -3.67 17.89
C THR A 86 10.31 -4.49 18.97
N GLY A 87 9.73 -5.64 18.61
CA GLY A 87 8.84 -6.41 19.48
C GLY A 87 7.46 -5.79 19.67
N GLU A 88 7.13 -4.73 18.92
CA GLU A 88 5.84 -4.03 19.03
C GLU A 88 4.68 -4.95 18.62
N ILE A 89 3.66 -5.03 19.49
CA ILE A 89 2.41 -5.74 19.23
C ILE A 89 1.41 -4.75 18.63
N ARG A 90 0.94 -5.04 17.41
CA ARG A 90 0.00 -4.22 16.66
C ARG A 90 -1.39 -4.84 16.68
N SER A 91 -2.21 -4.40 17.65
CA SER A 91 -3.55 -4.95 17.90
C SER A 91 -4.61 -4.50 16.89
N ILE A 92 -4.35 -3.43 16.12
CA ILE A 92 -5.21 -3.03 15.01
C ILE A 92 -5.33 -4.15 13.96
N GLU A 93 -6.45 -4.18 13.26
CA GLU A 93 -6.76 -5.19 12.24
C GLU A 93 -6.86 -4.57 10.85
N LEU A 94 -7.40 -3.34 10.78
CA LEU A 94 -7.45 -2.53 9.55
C LEU A 94 -6.96 -1.10 9.79
N GLY A 95 -5.88 -0.75 9.10
CA GLY A 95 -5.42 0.62 8.92
C GLY A 95 -6.02 1.24 7.66
N CYS A 96 -6.59 2.44 7.77
CA CYS A 96 -6.96 3.26 6.62
C CYS A 96 -6.04 4.49 6.58
N CYS A 97 -5.06 4.45 5.68
CA CYS A 97 -3.97 5.41 5.63
C CYS A 97 -4.12 6.37 4.45
N PHE A 98 -3.74 7.62 4.68
CA PHE A 98 -3.82 8.72 3.73
C PHE A 98 -2.75 9.76 4.08
N ASN A 99 -2.45 10.67 3.14
CA ASN A 99 -1.56 11.80 3.40
C ASN A 99 -2.39 13.04 3.77
N ARG A 100 -2.94 13.76 2.79
CA ARG A 100 -3.77 14.96 3.03
C ARG A 100 -5.26 14.75 2.75
N ASP A 101 -5.62 14.03 1.70
CA ASP A 101 -7.02 13.75 1.37
C ASP A 101 -7.50 12.50 2.12
N ASP A 102 -8.31 12.73 3.16
CA ASP A 102 -8.78 11.69 4.07
C ASP A 102 -10.20 11.21 3.77
N ARG A 103 -10.86 11.74 2.73
CA ARG A 103 -12.29 11.55 2.50
C ARG A 103 -12.65 10.08 2.31
N LEU A 104 -11.92 9.37 1.46
CA LEU A 104 -12.15 7.94 1.21
C LEU A 104 -11.75 7.09 2.42
N ALA A 105 -10.63 7.42 3.07
CA ALA A 105 -10.15 6.70 4.26
C ALA A 105 -11.15 6.76 5.41
N LYS A 106 -11.65 7.96 5.74
CA LYS A 106 -12.68 8.16 6.78
C LYS A 106 -13.99 7.48 6.42
N ALA A 107 -14.46 7.61 5.18
CA ALA A 107 -15.70 7.00 4.75
C ALA A 107 -15.66 5.46 4.83
N MET A 108 -14.56 4.84 4.39
CA MET A 108 -14.38 3.38 4.51
C MET A 108 -14.26 2.93 5.97
N LEU A 109 -13.48 3.64 6.78
CA LEU A 109 -13.32 3.30 8.19
C LEU A 109 -14.64 3.39 8.97
N THR A 110 -15.44 4.43 8.73
CA THR A 110 -16.79 4.56 9.34
C THR A 110 -17.72 3.42 8.91
N ASP A 111 -17.70 3.02 7.63
CA ASP A 111 -18.53 1.91 7.15
C ASP A 111 -18.14 0.58 7.81
N VAL A 112 -16.84 0.29 7.89
CA VAL A 112 -16.34 -0.91 8.58
C VAL A 112 -16.70 -0.89 10.06
N GLN A 113 -16.49 0.22 10.77
CA GLN A 113 -16.87 0.35 12.18
C GLN A 113 -18.37 0.17 12.44
N THR A 114 -19.21 0.51 11.46
CA THR A 114 -20.66 0.36 11.57
C THR A 114 -21.10 -1.08 11.30
N ALA A 115 -20.55 -1.71 10.27
CA ALA A 115 -20.94 -3.06 9.85
C ALA A 115 -20.25 -4.18 10.67
N TYR A 116 -19.04 -3.92 11.15
CA TYR A 116 -18.17 -4.88 11.85
C TYR A 116 -17.55 -4.22 13.10
N PRO A 117 -18.36 -3.90 14.13
CA PRO A 117 -17.92 -3.16 15.32
C PRO A 117 -16.84 -3.89 16.14
N GLU A 118 -16.67 -5.19 15.94
CA GLU A 118 -15.61 -5.99 16.53
C GLU A 118 -14.24 -5.78 15.87
N VAL A 119 -14.19 -5.28 14.64
CA VAL A 119 -12.94 -5.09 13.90
C VAL A 119 -12.21 -3.86 14.42
N VAL A 120 -10.99 -4.05 14.91
CA VAL A 120 -10.19 -2.94 15.45
C VAL A 120 -9.60 -2.12 14.30
N THR A 121 -10.11 -0.92 14.10
CA THR A 121 -9.72 -0.04 12.98
C THR A 121 -9.03 1.23 13.45
N ALA A 122 -8.13 1.78 12.62
CA ALA A 122 -7.48 3.04 12.89
C ALA A 122 -7.11 3.80 11.60
N LEU A 123 -7.04 5.13 11.71
CA LEU A 123 -6.49 5.97 10.64
C LEU A 123 -4.98 6.12 10.82
N ASN A 124 -4.20 5.98 9.74
CA ASN A 124 -2.75 6.16 9.74
C ASN A 124 -2.01 5.34 10.83
N VAL A 125 -2.50 4.12 11.10
CA VAL A 125 -1.85 3.12 11.95
C VAL A 125 -1.90 1.80 11.17
N PRO A 126 -0.81 1.03 11.09
CA PRO A 126 0.45 1.21 11.82
C PRO A 126 1.41 2.19 11.14
N TYR A 127 1.07 2.67 9.94
CA TYR A 127 1.90 3.58 9.16
C TYR A 127 1.11 4.82 8.74
N ALA A 128 1.83 5.92 8.56
CA ALA A 128 1.32 7.15 7.98
C ALA A 128 1.92 7.36 6.59
N VAL A 129 1.12 7.85 5.64
CA VAL A 129 1.57 8.14 4.28
C VAL A 129 2.19 9.54 4.22
N ASN A 130 3.33 9.69 3.56
CA ASN A 130 3.98 11.00 3.37
C ASN A 130 4.74 11.10 2.04
N ASP A 131 5.11 12.32 1.62
CA ASP A 131 5.77 12.56 0.32
C ASP A 131 7.22 12.09 0.23
N ILE A 132 7.85 11.80 1.38
CA ILE A 132 9.26 11.41 1.45
C ILE A 132 9.36 9.90 1.29
N GLY A 133 8.54 9.17 2.06
CA GLY A 133 8.53 7.72 2.11
C GLY A 133 7.56 7.09 1.12
N ASP A 134 6.47 7.73 0.71
CA ASP A 134 5.45 7.05 -0.10
C ASP A 134 5.37 7.61 -1.52
N TYR A 135 5.02 6.73 -2.45
CA TYR A 135 4.94 7.09 -3.87
C TYR A 135 3.54 6.90 -4.43
N THR A 136 2.88 5.76 -4.21
CA THR A 136 1.64 5.44 -4.93
C THR A 136 0.52 6.43 -4.61
N ILE A 137 0.31 6.74 -3.33
CA ILE A 137 -0.74 7.67 -2.90
C ILE A 137 -0.43 9.12 -3.33
N PRO A 138 0.76 9.69 -3.03
CA PRO A 138 1.08 11.04 -3.50
C PRO A 138 1.00 11.20 -5.03
N MET A 139 1.48 10.20 -5.78
CA MET A 139 1.58 10.29 -7.24
C MET A 139 0.25 10.04 -7.96
N HIS A 140 -0.45 8.98 -7.59
CA HIS A 140 -1.62 8.51 -8.34
C HIS A 140 -2.95 8.93 -7.71
N GLY A 141 -2.95 9.24 -6.42
CA GLY A 141 -4.10 9.79 -5.71
C GLY A 141 -4.07 11.32 -5.70
N GLU A 142 -3.20 11.90 -4.87
CA GLU A 142 -3.22 13.33 -4.55
C GLU A 142 -2.91 14.24 -5.75
N ARG A 143 -1.80 14.02 -6.46
CA ARG A 143 -1.42 14.85 -7.62
C ARG A 143 -2.44 14.78 -8.76
N ARG A 144 -3.26 13.73 -8.79
CA ARG A 144 -4.31 13.52 -9.79
C ARG A 144 -5.70 13.92 -9.32
N ASN A 145 -5.84 14.37 -8.06
CA ASN A 145 -7.12 14.65 -7.41
C ASN A 145 -8.10 13.47 -7.54
N ILE A 146 -7.59 12.25 -7.36
CA ILE A 146 -8.37 11.01 -7.37
C ILE A 146 -8.57 10.58 -5.91
N PRO A 147 -9.82 10.32 -5.46
CA PRO A 147 -10.06 9.82 -4.10
C PRO A 147 -9.30 8.51 -3.88
N HIS A 148 -8.61 8.40 -2.74
CA HIS A 148 -7.66 7.33 -2.52
C HIS A 148 -7.56 6.92 -1.05
N VAL A 149 -7.09 5.70 -0.83
CA VAL A 149 -6.74 5.18 0.49
C VAL A 149 -5.67 4.10 0.34
N LEU A 150 -4.76 4.02 1.30
CA LEU A 150 -3.90 2.87 1.51
C LEU A 150 -4.49 2.03 2.65
N LEU A 151 -4.84 0.77 2.36
CA LEU A 151 -5.37 -0.16 3.33
C LEU A 151 -4.25 -1.03 3.87
N GLU A 152 -4.19 -1.18 5.18
CA GLU A 152 -3.26 -2.06 5.88
C GLU A 152 -4.07 -3.13 6.61
N ILE A 153 -4.02 -4.39 6.15
CA ILE A 153 -4.73 -5.50 6.77
C ILE A 153 -3.74 -6.35 7.57
N ARG A 154 -4.05 -6.68 8.84
CA ARG A 154 -3.13 -7.51 9.63
C ARG A 154 -3.03 -8.91 9.03
N ASN A 155 -1.81 -9.35 8.72
CA ASN A 155 -1.59 -10.46 7.79
C ASN A 155 -1.97 -11.84 8.34
N ASP A 156 -2.05 -12.02 9.67
CA ASP A 156 -2.55 -13.24 10.29
C ASP A 156 -4.02 -13.51 9.92
N LEU A 157 -4.79 -12.44 9.68
CA LEU A 157 -6.21 -12.49 9.33
C LEU A 157 -6.48 -12.88 7.86
N ILE A 158 -5.44 -12.91 7.04
CA ILE A 158 -5.51 -13.24 5.60
C ILE A 158 -4.50 -14.33 5.22
N SER A 159 -4.12 -15.16 6.19
CA SER A 159 -3.14 -16.23 6.02
C SER A 159 -3.67 -17.45 5.26
N ASP A 160 -4.99 -17.56 5.10
CA ASP A 160 -5.68 -18.63 4.37
C ASP A 160 -6.81 -18.10 3.46
N GLU A 161 -7.34 -18.97 2.60
CA GLU A 161 -8.40 -18.61 1.65
C GLU A 161 -9.68 -18.08 2.33
N PRO A 162 -10.17 -18.67 3.44
CA PRO A 162 -11.32 -18.12 4.16
C PRO A 162 -11.08 -16.69 4.68
N GLY A 163 -9.94 -16.42 5.32
CA GLY A 163 -9.61 -15.09 5.80
C GLY A 163 -9.49 -14.07 4.67
N GLN A 164 -8.86 -14.46 3.55
CA GLN A 164 -8.77 -13.63 2.35
C GLN A 164 -10.15 -13.31 1.76
N ALA A 165 -11.05 -14.30 1.69
CA ALA A 165 -12.40 -14.11 1.19
C ALA A 165 -13.21 -13.16 2.08
N GLN A 166 -13.13 -13.35 3.40
CA GLN A 166 -13.79 -12.48 4.37
C GLN A 166 -13.30 -11.03 4.26
N TRP A 167 -11.99 -10.80 4.25
CA TRP A 167 -11.43 -9.46 4.15
C TRP A 167 -11.67 -8.80 2.79
N ALA A 168 -11.68 -9.58 1.70
CA ALA A 168 -12.07 -9.08 0.40
C ALA A 168 -13.53 -8.59 0.39
N GLU A 169 -14.44 -9.31 1.06
CA GLU A 169 -15.84 -8.89 1.20
C GLU A 169 -15.97 -7.60 2.02
N ILE A 170 -15.33 -7.53 3.19
CA ILE A 170 -15.32 -6.34 4.06
C ILE A 170 -14.84 -5.11 3.27
N VAL A 171 -13.68 -5.21 2.62
CA VAL A 171 -13.09 -4.12 1.83
C VAL A 171 -13.98 -3.73 0.66
N ALA A 172 -14.56 -4.71 -0.05
CA ALA A 172 -15.42 -4.43 -1.19
C ALA A 172 -16.72 -3.71 -0.78
N LEU A 173 -17.33 -4.09 0.34
CA LEU A 173 -18.52 -3.43 0.87
C LEU A 173 -18.20 -2.00 1.31
N ALA A 174 -17.15 -1.81 2.10
CA ALA A 174 -16.69 -0.51 2.56
C ALA A 174 -16.35 0.44 1.41
N ALA A 175 -15.62 -0.04 0.39
CA ALA A 175 -15.30 0.75 -0.78
C ALA A 175 -16.55 1.16 -1.57
N LYS A 176 -17.50 0.23 -1.78
CA LYS A 176 -18.77 0.52 -2.49
C LYS A 176 -19.63 1.53 -1.73
N ALA A 177 -19.68 1.44 -0.39
CA ALA A 177 -20.41 2.38 0.43
C ALA A 177 -19.75 3.77 0.39
N ALA A 178 -18.43 3.83 0.58
CA ALA A 178 -17.68 5.08 0.57
C ALA A 178 -17.79 5.83 -0.76
N VAL A 179 -17.67 5.13 -1.91
CA VAL A 179 -17.77 5.74 -3.24
C VAL A 179 -19.12 6.38 -3.52
N LYS A 180 -20.22 5.90 -2.91
CA LYS A 180 -21.55 6.51 -3.08
C LYS A 180 -21.66 7.89 -2.42
N ASN A 181 -20.79 8.16 -1.45
CA ASN A 181 -20.82 9.35 -0.62
C ASN A 181 -19.73 10.38 -1.00
N LEU A 182 -18.99 10.14 -2.09
CA LEU A 182 -17.93 11.00 -2.65
C LEU A 182 -18.39 11.73 -3.90
#